data_AF-K1GHU6-F1
#
_entry.id   AF-K1GHU6-F1
#
_cell.length_a   1.000
_cell.length_b   1.000
_cell.length_c   1.000
_cell.angle_alpha   90.00
_cell.angle_beta   90.00
_cell.angle_gamma   90.00
#
_symmetry.space_group_name_H-M   'P 1'
#
loop_
_entity.id
_entity.type
_entity.pdbx_description
1 polymer ?
#
loop_
_entity_poly.entity_id
_entity_poly.type
_entity_poly.pdbx_seq_one_letter_code
_entity_poly.pdbx_strand_id
1 'polypeptide(L)' 'MTFLIAVAMLGLIIFVHELGHFLTAKFFKMPVSEFSIGMGPQVFFT' A
#
# COMPACT_ATOMS: atom_id res chain seq x y z
N MET A 1 -22.81 -3.85 -8.40
CA MET A 1 -22.23 -4.76 -7.38
C MET A 1 -20.85 -5.27 -7.78
N THR A 2 -20.67 -5.85 -8.96
CA THR A 2 -19.38 -6.35 -9.46
C THR A 2 -18.26 -5.32 -9.46
N PHE A 3 -18.55 -4.07 -9.85
CA PHE A 3 -17.58 -2.98 -9.82
C PHE A 3 -17.04 -2.69 -8.42
N LEU A 4 -17.91 -2.62 -7.40
CA LEU A 4 -17.49 -2.40 -6.01
C LEU A 4 -16.60 -3.54 -5.48
N ILE A 5 -16.94 -4.77 -5.84
CA ILE A 5 -16.16 -5.96 -5.48
C ILE A 5 -14.79 -5.91 -6.16
N ALA A 6 -14.71 -5.49 -7.42
CA ALA A 6 -13.45 -5.34 -8.14
C ALA A 6 -12.54 -4.29 -7.49
N VAL A 7 -13.06 -3.12 -7.12
CA VAL A 7 -12.30 -2.07 -6.43
C VAL A 7 -11.80 -2.54 -5.06
N ALA A 8 -12.65 -3.23 -4.29
CA ALA A 8 -12.26 -3.78 -2.99
C ALA A 8 -11.16 -4.85 -3.10
N MET A 9 -11.27 -5.75 -4.08
CA MET A 9 -10.25 -6.77 -4.36
C MET A 9 -8.92 -6.15 -4.78
N LEU A 10 -8.96 -5.15 -5.67
CA LEU A 10 -7.77 -4.46 -6.15
C LEU A 10 -7.06 -3.72 -4.99
N GLY A 11 -7.82 -3.04 -4.13
CA GLY A 11 -7.28 -2.41 -2.92
C GLY A 11 -6.64 -3.42 -1.96
N LEU A 12 -7.26 -4.59 -1.74
CA LEU A 12 -6.71 -5.64 -0.89
C LEU A 12 -5.40 -6.22 -1.46
N ILE A 13 -5.33 -6.43 -2.77
CA ILE A 13 -4.12 -6.93 -3.45
C ILE A 13 -2.97 -5.93 -3.31
N ILE A 14 -3.21 -4.64 -3.54
CA ILE A 14 -2.21 -3.59 -3.40
C ILE A 14 -1.71 -3.52 -1.95
N PHE A 15 -2.63 -3.58 -0.98
CA PHE A 15 -2.28 -3.60 0.44
C PHE A 15 -1.33 -4.74 0.79
N VAL A 16 -1.65 -5.97 0.38
CA VAL A 16 -0.80 -7.14 0.65
C VAL A 16 0.55 -7.03 -0.08
N HIS A 17 0.57 -6.47 -1.29
CA HIS A 17 1.80 -6.26 -2.06
C HIS A 17 2.78 -5.30 -1.36
N GLU A 18 2.30 -4.12 -0.96
CA GLU A 18 3.13 -3.13 -0.26
C GLU A 18 3.52 -3.61 1.14
N LEU A 19 2.64 -4.35 1.82
CA LEU A 19 2.95 -4.99 3.10
C LEU A 19 4.09 -6.00 2.98
N GLY A 20 4.15 -6.75 1.87
CA GLY A 20 5.27 -7.63 1.56
C GLY A 20 6.60 -6.87 1.48
N HIS A 21 6.63 -5.76 0.71
CA HIS A 21 7.83 -4.90 0.62
C HIS A 21 8.25 -4.35 1.97
N PHE A 22 7.30 -3.88 2.78
CA PHE A 22 7.58 -3.36 4.12
C PHE A 22 8.17 -4.44 5.04
N LEU A 23 7.58 -5.63 5.06
CA LEU A 23 8.10 -6.74 5.86
C LEU A 23 9.49 -7.18 5.41
N THR A 24 9.73 -7.27 4.11
CA THR A 24 11.05 -7.57 3.55
C THR A 24 12.06 -6.50 3.94
N ALA A 25 11.76 -5.22 3.75
CA ALA A 25 12.64 -4.12 4.15
C ALA A 25 12.95 -4.14 5.66
N LYS A 26 11.94 -4.40 6.51
CA LYS A 26 12.12 -4.56 7.96
C LYS A 26 13.00 -5.75 8.30
N PHE A 27 12.86 -6.87 7.61
CA PHE A 27 13.71 -8.06 7.79
C PHE A 27 15.18 -7.78 7.41
N PHE A 28 15.40 -7.04 6.32
CA PHE A 28 16.74 -6.63 5.87
C PHE A 28 17.29 -5.39 6.59
N LYS A 29 16.59 -4.87 7.62
CA LYS A 29 16.95 -3.64 8.35
C LYS A 29 17.15 -2.42 7.43
N MET A 30 16.44 -2.39 6.31
CA MET A 30 16.46 -1.27 5.40
C MET A 30 15.63 -0.13 6.02
N PRO A 31 16.14 1.12 6.00
CA PRO A 31 15.38 2.26 6.50
C PRO A 31 14.14 2.48 5.61
N VAL A 32 12.96 2.38 6.21
CA VAL A 32 11.68 2.71 5.56
C VAL A 32 11.13 3.95 6.27
N SER A 33 10.88 5.03 5.52
CA SER A 33 10.36 6.28 6.08
C SER A 33 8.86 6.23 6.36
N GLU A 34 8.10 5.59 5.47
CA GLU A 34 6.63 5.55 5.53
C GLU A 34 6.06 4.33 4.80
N PHE A 35 4.95 3.81 5.31
CA PHE A 35 4.14 2.81 4.64
C PHE A 35 2.98 3.51 3.95
N SER A 36 3.02 3.55 2.61
CA SER A 36 1.95 4.12 1.78
C SER A 36 1.13 2.99 1.15
N ILE A 37 -0.17 3.22 0.98
CA ILE A 37 -1.03 2.35 0.16
C ILE A 37 -1.40 3.14 -1.10
N GLY A 38 -0.72 2.84 -2.21
CA GLY A 38 -0.80 3.61 -3.44
C GLY A 38 0.21 4.75 -3.55
N MET A 39 0.44 5.22 -4.79
CA MET A 39 1.34 6.33 -5.11
C MET A 39 0.55 7.52 -5.66
N GLY A 40 0.68 8.65 -5.00
CA GLY A 40 0.08 9.91 -5.42
C GLY A 40 0.56 11.05 -4.52
N PRO A 41 0.60 12.30 -5.03
CA PRO A 41 0.92 13.46 -4.21
C PRO A 41 -0.02 13.52 -3.00
N GLN A 42 0.49 14.00 -1.85
CA GLN A 42 -0.34 14.26 -0.67
C GLN A 42 -1.57 15.09 -1.10
N VAL A 43 -2.76 14.48 -1.04
CA VAL A 43 -3.99 15.08 -1.58
C VAL A 43 -4.53 16.18 -0.66
N PHE A 44 -4.10 16.18 0.61
CA PHE A 44 -4.45 17.19 1.60
C PHE A 44 -3.17 17.79 2.19
N PHE A 45 -2.89 19.05 1.83
CA PHE A 45 -2.05 19.96 2.60
C PHE A 45 -3.00 20.79 3.49
N THR A 46 -3.27 20.31 4.70
CA THR A 46 -3.88 21.12 5.76
C THR A 46 -3.06 20.93 7.02
#